data_AF-A0A950SJ27-F1
#
_entry.id   AF-A0A950SJ27-F1
#
_cell.length_a   1.000
_cell.length_b   1.000
_cell.length_c   1.000
_cell.angle_alpha   90.00
_cell.angle_beta   90.00
_cell.angle_gamma   90.00
#
_symmetry.space_group_name_H-M   'P 1'
#
loop_
_entity.id
_entity.type
_entity.pdbx_description
1 polymer ?
#
loop_
_entity_poly.entity_id
_entity_poly.type
_entity_poly.pdbx_seq_one_letter_code
_entity_poly.pdbx_strand_id
1 'polypeptide(L)'
;MPDDAPHVLVVAHRTAATPGLMKAVRRRAQVGPCTVTLLVPKPYWDPDTEEAELVVELAVPLLEQAAGRRVEAVIGDSDPVEAVRQLVSATAVDEVIVSTLPERVSRWLRRDVPSRLRALGLPVTVVTAEQSSRSLLANAER
;
A
#
# COMPACT_ATOMS: atom_id res chain seq x y z
N MET A 1 -0.73 23.56 -15.65
CA MET A 1 -1.76 23.49 -14.60
C MET A 1 -1.30 22.44 -13.60
N PRO A 2 -1.31 22.70 -12.29
CA PRO A 2 -0.92 21.72 -11.27
C PRO A 2 -1.88 20.52 -11.15
N ASP A 3 -2.98 20.50 -11.90
CA ASP A 3 -4.07 19.51 -11.82
C ASP A 3 -3.85 18.20 -12.61
N ASP A 4 -2.73 18.05 -13.33
CA ASP A 4 -2.41 16.85 -14.13
C ASP A 4 -1.32 15.98 -13.48
N ALA A 5 -1.05 16.19 -12.18
CA ALA A 5 -0.08 15.37 -11.46
C ALA A 5 -0.61 13.92 -11.35
N PRO A 6 0.15 12.90 -11.81
CA PRO A 6 -0.29 11.52 -11.79
C PRO A 6 -0.76 11.09 -10.41
N HIS A 7 -1.88 10.39 -10.37
CA HIS A 7 -2.44 9.86 -9.15
C HIS A 7 -1.91 8.46 -8.87
N VAL A 8 -1.13 8.35 -7.80
CA VAL A 8 -0.52 7.11 -7.33
C VAL A 8 -1.40 6.51 -6.24
N LEU A 9 -1.91 5.31 -6.50
CA LEU A 9 -2.64 4.53 -5.53
C LEU A 9 -1.71 3.58 -4.78
N VAL A 10 -1.51 3.82 -3.49
CA VAL A 10 -0.76 2.92 -2.60
C VAL A 10 -1.73 1.94 -1.96
N VAL A 11 -1.60 0.64 -2.25
CA VAL A 11 -2.45 -0.41 -1.68
C VAL A 11 -1.65 -1.17 -0.63
N ALA A 12 -2.01 -1.00 0.64
CA ALA A 12 -1.30 -1.62 1.75
C ALA A 12 -2.21 -1.81 2.96
N HIS A 13 -1.91 -2.83 3.77
CA HIS A 13 -2.55 -3.01 5.08
C HIS A 13 -1.47 -3.21 6.15
N ARG A 14 -1.12 -4.46 6.47
CA ARG A 14 -0.05 -4.79 7.43
C ARG A 14 1.35 -4.26 7.08
N THR A 15 1.56 -3.84 5.84
CA THR A 15 2.85 -3.36 5.35
C THR A 15 2.88 -1.84 5.11
N ALA A 16 1.81 -1.12 5.48
CA ALA A 16 1.63 0.30 5.20
C ALA A 16 2.69 1.19 5.88
N ALA A 17 3.26 0.75 7.01
CA ALA A 17 4.31 1.45 7.74
C ALA A 17 5.74 0.90 7.49
N THR A 18 5.96 0.10 6.44
CA THR A 18 7.26 -0.58 6.22
C THR A 18 8.31 0.29 5.51
N PRO A 19 9.61 0.20 5.87
CA PRO A 19 10.67 0.96 5.21
C PRO A 19 10.73 0.76 3.69
N GLY A 20 10.45 -0.46 3.22
CA GLY A 20 10.41 -0.79 1.79
C GLY A 20 9.35 0.02 1.04
N LEU A 21 8.15 0.17 1.62
CA LEU A 21 7.08 0.97 1.02
C LEU A 21 7.46 2.45 0.99
N MET A 22 8.01 2.99 2.08
CA MET A 22 8.44 4.39 2.16
C MET A 22 9.54 4.71 1.15
N LYS A 23 10.48 3.78 0.94
CA LYS A 23 11.51 3.92 -0.10
C LYS A 23 10.91 3.94 -1.51
N ALA A 24 9.89 3.11 -1.76
CA ALA A 24 9.22 3.07 -3.07
C ALA A 24 8.44 4.36 -3.36
N VAL A 25 7.66 4.86 -2.39
CA VAL A 25 6.90 6.11 -2.51
C VAL A 25 7.85 7.30 -2.70
N ARG A 26 8.93 7.37 -1.91
CA ARG A 26 9.96 8.42 -2.06
C ARG A 26 10.61 8.40 -3.44
N ARG A 27 11.00 7.22 -3.93
CA ARG A 27 11.56 7.08 -5.29
C ARG A 27 10.56 7.55 -6.34
N ARG A 28 9.26 7.26 -6.17
CA ARG A 28 8.24 7.69 -7.12
C ARG A 28 8.04 9.21 -7.11
N ALA A 29 8.01 9.84 -5.94
CA ALA A 29 7.88 11.29 -5.81
C ALA A 29 9.09 12.05 -6.39
N GLN A 30 10.27 11.42 -6.44
CA GLN A 30 11.48 11.99 -7.07
C GLN A 30 11.42 12.01 -8.62
N VAL A 31 10.58 11.17 -9.25
CA VAL A 31 10.42 11.16 -10.72
C VAL A 31 9.67 12.42 -11.18
N GLY A 32 8.75 12.93 -10.36
CA GLY A 32 7.98 14.13 -10.65
C GLY A 32 6.80 14.28 -9.70
N PRO A 33 6.07 15.40 -9.79
CA PRO A 33 4.88 15.65 -8.98
C PRO A 33 3.88 14.50 -9.11
N CYS A 34 3.22 14.13 -8.01
CA CYS A 34 2.15 13.13 -8.00
C CYS A 34 1.19 13.39 -6.86
N THR A 35 -0.09 13.03 -6.98
CA THR A 35 -0.97 12.87 -5.82
C THR A 35 -0.88 11.43 -5.32
N VAL A 36 -1.11 11.22 -4.03
CA VAL A 36 -0.97 9.90 -3.41
C VAL A 36 -2.18 9.62 -2.53
N THR A 37 -2.81 8.48 -2.76
CA THR A 37 -3.88 7.96 -1.91
C THR A 37 -3.46 6.61 -1.35
N LEU A 38 -3.58 6.42 -0.04
CA LEU A 38 -3.46 5.14 0.63
C LEU A 38 -4.83 4.44 0.64
N LEU A 39 -4.92 3.28 -0.01
CA LEU A 39 -6.06 2.38 0.10
C LEU A 39 -5.74 1.23 1.05
N VAL A 40 -6.55 1.13 2.10
CA VAL A 40 -6.47 0.07 3.12
C VAL A 40 -7.68 -0.86 3.00
N PRO A 41 -7.50 -2.09 2.47
CA PRO A 41 -8.57 -3.09 2.44
C PRO A 41 -8.99 -3.50 3.85
N LYS A 42 -10.30 -3.53 4.13
CA LYS A 42 -10.82 -3.95 5.44
C LYS A 42 -10.48 -5.42 5.73
N PRO A 43 -10.16 -5.78 6.97
CA PRO A 43 -10.07 -7.19 7.33
C PRO A 43 -11.45 -7.84 7.28
N TYR A 44 -11.58 -9.04 6.71
CA TYR A 44 -12.86 -9.75 6.69
C TYR A 44 -13.41 -10.05 8.10
N TRP A 45 -12.53 -10.15 9.10
CA TRP A 45 -12.89 -10.46 10.49
C TRP A 45 -13.17 -9.22 11.35
N ASP A 46 -13.00 -8.02 10.80
CA ASP A 46 -13.18 -6.75 11.53
C ASP A 46 -14.22 -5.90 10.79
N PRO A 47 -15.51 -6.04 11.14
CA PRO A 47 -16.58 -5.29 10.50
C PRO A 47 -16.57 -3.81 10.88
N ASP A 48 -16.03 -3.46 12.04
CA ASP A 48 -16.00 -2.11 12.61
C ASP A 48 -14.81 -1.28 12.10
N THR A 49 -13.85 -1.94 11.44
CA THR A 49 -12.73 -1.32 10.71
C THR A 49 -11.69 -0.61 11.56
N GLU A 50 -11.72 -0.83 12.87
CA GLU A 50 -10.76 -0.27 13.82
C GLU A 50 -9.30 -0.63 13.44
N GLU A 51 -9.04 -1.85 12.98
CA GLU A 51 -7.69 -2.25 12.53
C GLU A 51 -7.23 -1.43 11.31
N ALA A 52 -8.15 -1.18 10.37
CA ALA A 52 -7.85 -0.42 9.17
C ALA A 52 -7.63 1.07 9.49
N GLU A 53 -8.40 1.64 10.40
CA GLU A 53 -8.24 3.01 10.89
C GLU A 53 -6.89 3.21 11.57
N LEU A 54 -6.49 2.30 12.47
CA LEU A 54 -5.16 2.32 13.09
C LEU A 54 -4.03 2.25 12.06
N VAL A 55 -4.20 1.45 11.01
CA VAL A 55 -3.22 1.39 9.91
C VAL A 55 -3.13 2.73 9.18
N VAL A 56 -4.26 3.39 8.92
CA VAL A 56 -4.29 4.72 8.30
C VAL A 56 -3.56 5.74 9.18
N GLU A 57 -3.91 5.82 10.46
CA GLU A 57 -3.31 6.75 11.42
C GLU A 57 -1.78 6.60 11.49
N LEU A 58 -1.28 5.36 11.48
CA LEU A 58 0.15 5.08 11.54
C LEU A 58 0.87 5.34 10.20
N ALA A 59 0.25 5.01 9.08
CA ALA A 59 0.92 5.01 7.78
C ALA A 59 0.88 6.37 7.09
N VAL A 60 -0.21 7.14 7.20
CA VAL A 60 -0.37 8.41 6.48
C VAL A 60 0.78 9.38 6.77
N PRO A 61 1.17 9.68 8.03
CA PRO A 61 2.27 10.61 8.29
C PRO A 61 3.60 10.17 7.67
N LEU A 62 3.88 8.85 7.64
CA LEU A 62 5.09 8.29 7.05
C LEU A 62 5.08 8.38 5.52
N LEU A 63 3.92 8.15 4.91
CA LEU A 63 3.73 8.30 3.47
C LEU A 63 3.81 9.77 3.06
N GLU A 64 3.28 10.70 3.86
CA GLU A 64 3.40 12.14 3.62
C GLU A 64 4.86 12.59 3.65
N GLN A 65 5.62 12.12 4.64
CA GLN A 65 7.07 12.35 4.71
C GLN A 65 7.82 11.74 3.52
N ALA A 66 7.39 10.57 3.03
CA ALA A 66 8.01 9.92 1.88
C ALA A 66 7.68 10.64 0.56
N ALA A 67 6.42 11.07 0.39
CA ALA A 67 5.93 11.74 -0.81
C ALA A 67 6.29 13.23 -0.85
N GLY A 68 6.57 13.85 0.31
CA GLY A 68 6.80 15.28 0.44
C GLY A 68 5.54 16.14 0.30
N ARG A 69 4.35 15.55 0.54
CA ARG A 69 3.04 16.20 0.38
C ARG A 69 1.95 15.41 1.10
N ARG A 70 0.75 15.99 1.19
CA ARG A 70 -0.43 15.37 1.79
C ARG A 70 -0.79 14.06 1.08
N VAL A 71 -1.20 13.07 1.87
CA VAL A 71 -1.67 11.76 1.42
C VAL A 71 -3.12 11.60 1.87
N GLU A 72 -4.01 11.28 0.94
CA GLU A 72 -5.37 10.90 1.27
C GLU A 72 -5.42 9.43 1.68
N ALA A 73 -6.42 9.04 2.48
CA ALA A 73 -6.60 7.66 2.88
C ALA A 73 -8.05 7.22 2.69
N VAL A 74 -8.20 6.00 2.17
CA VAL A 74 -9.50 5.37 1.90
C VAL A 74 -9.45 3.96 2.48
N ILE A 75 -10.47 3.60 3.25
CA ILE A 75 -10.68 2.23 3.70
C ILE A 75 -11.66 1.56 2.73
N GLY A 76 -11.20 0.50 2.05
CA GLY A 76 -11.93 -0.13 0.94
C GLY A 76 -12.49 -1.52 1.25
N ASP A 77 -12.95 -2.21 0.21
CA ASP A 77 -13.41 -3.60 0.30
C ASP A 77 -12.34 -4.54 0.90
N SER A 78 -12.77 -5.66 1.45
CA SER A 78 -11.89 -6.70 1.99
C SER A 78 -11.10 -7.47 0.94
N ASP A 79 -11.60 -7.59 -0.30
CA ASP A 79 -10.78 -7.99 -1.45
C ASP A 79 -10.00 -6.76 -1.96
N PRO A 80 -8.66 -6.75 -1.88
CA PRO A 80 -7.87 -5.63 -2.37
C PRO A 80 -8.10 -5.31 -3.86
N VAL A 81 -8.42 -6.31 -4.69
CA VAL A 81 -8.68 -6.07 -6.12
C VAL A 81 -10.01 -5.36 -6.31
N GLU A 82 -11.01 -5.73 -5.53
CA GLU A 82 -12.32 -5.07 -5.54
C GLU A 82 -12.23 -3.64 -5.03
N ALA A 83 -11.50 -3.44 -3.93
CA ALA A 83 -11.26 -2.12 -3.36
C ALA A 83 -10.59 -1.18 -4.37
N VAL A 84 -9.59 -1.66 -5.12
CA VAL A 84 -8.95 -0.88 -6.18
C VAL A 84 -9.93 -0.61 -7.32
N ARG A 85 -10.68 -1.62 -7.78
CA ARG A 85 -11.66 -1.46 -8.86
C ARG A 85 -12.70 -0.38 -8.55
N GLN A 86 -13.22 -0.37 -7.33
CA GLN A 86 -14.18 0.63 -6.88
C GLN A 86 -13.58 2.04 -6.92
N LEU A 87 -12.36 2.20 -6.41
CA LEU A 87 -11.69 3.50 -6.40
C LEU A 87 -11.37 4.01 -7.82
N VAL A 88 -10.81 3.15 -8.68
CA VAL A 88 -10.50 3.47 -10.08
C VAL A 88 -11.76 3.83 -10.89
N SER A 89 -12.91 3.27 -10.51
CA SER A 89 -14.19 3.63 -11.13
C SER A 89 -14.72 5.00 -10.68
N ALA A 90 -14.29 5.48 -9.51
CA ALA A 90 -14.72 6.75 -8.92
C ALA A 90 -13.75 7.90 -9.18
N THR A 91 -12.45 7.61 -9.35
CA THR A 91 -11.40 8.60 -9.57
C THR A 91 -10.34 8.08 -10.54
N ALA A 92 -9.73 8.99 -11.31
CA ALA A 92 -8.63 8.64 -12.19
C ALA A 92 -7.41 8.22 -11.37
N VAL A 93 -6.86 7.05 -11.66
CA VAL A 93 -5.64 6.51 -11.05
C VAL A 93 -4.69 6.17 -12.19
N ASP A 94 -3.47 6.67 -12.14
CA ASP A 94 -2.49 6.49 -13.22
C ASP A 94 -1.56 5.31 -12.96
N GLU A 95 -1.37 4.94 -11.69
CA GLU A 95 -0.47 3.86 -11.29
C GLU A 95 -0.78 3.33 -9.89
N VAL A 96 -0.38 2.09 -9.64
CA VAL A 96 -0.59 1.39 -8.37
C VAL A 96 0.75 0.94 -7.79
N ILE A 97 0.98 1.26 -6.52
CA ILE A 97 2.03 0.66 -5.70
C ILE A 97 1.34 -0.30 -4.72
N VAL A 98 1.48 -1.61 -4.96
CA VAL A 98 0.92 -2.63 -4.06
C VAL A 98 2.00 -3.15 -3.13
N SER A 99 1.78 -2.98 -1.82
CA SER A 99 2.65 -3.46 -0.77
C SER A 99 2.18 -4.82 -0.28
N THR A 100 3.07 -5.80 -0.33
CA THR A 100 2.78 -7.20 0.01
C THR A 100 3.71 -7.69 1.11
N LEU A 101 3.22 -8.65 1.90
CA LEU A 101 4.10 -9.42 2.76
C LEU A 101 5.03 -10.34 1.92
N PRO A 102 6.10 -10.88 2.51
CA PRO A 102 6.92 -11.93 1.90
C PRO A 102 6.10 -13.12 1.39
N GLU A 103 6.52 -13.72 0.29
CA GLU A 103 5.83 -14.81 -0.42
C GLU A 103 5.32 -15.92 0.50
N ARG A 104 6.14 -16.39 1.44
CA ARG A 104 5.79 -17.46 2.38
C ARG A 104 4.54 -17.19 3.21
N VAL A 105 4.26 -15.93 3.56
CA VAL A 105 3.16 -15.57 4.48
C VAL A 105 2.07 -14.76 3.79
N SER A 106 2.37 -14.16 2.64
CA SER A 106 1.45 -13.26 1.94
C SER A 106 0.22 -13.97 1.41
N ARG A 107 -0.95 -13.57 1.91
CA ARG A 107 -2.25 -14.01 1.36
C ARG A 107 -2.50 -13.40 -0.02
N TRP A 108 -2.02 -12.17 -0.25
CA TRP A 108 -2.21 -11.45 -1.51
C TRP A 108 -1.41 -12.08 -2.64
N LEU A 109 -0.16 -12.49 -2.39
CA LEU A 109 0.64 -13.20 -3.39
C LEU A 109 0.05 -14.60 -3.69
N ARG A 110 -0.39 -15.34 -2.67
CA ARG A 110 -1.08 -16.64 -2.86
C ARG A 110 -2.39 -16.54 -3.66
N ARG A 111 -3.04 -15.37 -3.66
CA ARG A 111 -4.26 -15.08 -4.45
C ARG A 111 -3.97 -14.31 -5.73
N ASP A 112 -2.70 -14.18 -6.10
CA ASP A 112 -2.22 -13.49 -7.30
C ASP A 112 -2.77 -12.07 -7.45
N VAL A 113 -2.91 -11.33 -6.34
CA VAL A 113 -3.43 -9.96 -6.32
C VAL A 113 -2.64 -9.04 -7.27
N PRO A 114 -1.29 -9.05 -7.32
CA PRO A 114 -0.57 -8.16 -8.23
C PRO A 114 -0.91 -8.35 -9.70
N SER A 115 -1.06 -9.59 -10.18
CA SER A 115 -1.39 -9.85 -11.57
C SER A 115 -2.83 -9.47 -11.88
N ARG A 116 -3.75 -9.74 -10.95
CA ARG A 116 -5.15 -9.29 -11.05
C ARG A 116 -5.27 -7.76 -11.08
N LEU A 117 -4.44 -7.03 -10.33
CA LEU A 117 -4.39 -5.57 -10.41
C LEU A 117 -3.86 -5.08 -11.76
N ARG A 118 -2.84 -5.74 -12.33
CA ARG A 118 -2.35 -5.41 -13.68
C ARG A 118 -3.42 -5.64 -14.75
N ALA A 119 -4.28 -6.64 -14.57
CA ALA A 119 -5.39 -6.91 -15.48
C ALA A 119 -6.44 -5.78 -15.50
N LEU A 120 -6.41 -4.83 -14.55
CA LEU A 120 -7.23 -3.60 -14.60
C LEU A 120 -6.68 -2.55 -15.59
N GLY A 121 -5.55 -2.83 -16.26
CA GLY A 121 -4.93 -1.91 -17.23
C GLY A 121 -4.02 -0.86 -16.61
N LEU A 122 -3.72 -0.97 -15.31
CA LEU A 122 -2.87 -0.02 -14.59
C LEU A 122 -1.42 -0.51 -14.48
N PRO A 123 -0.42 0.38 -14.59
CA PRO A 123 0.94 0.09 -14.15
C PRO A 123 0.97 -0.30 -12.67
N VAL A 124 1.48 -1.50 -12.35
CA VAL A 124 1.57 -1.99 -10.97
C VAL A 124 3.03 -2.22 -10.56
N THR A 125 3.48 -1.45 -9.57
CA THR A 125 4.72 -1.68 -8.84
C THR A 125 4.44 -2.54 -7.61
N VAL A 126 5.12 -3.69 -7.50
CA VAL A 126 5.02 -4.55 -6.31
C VAL A 126 6.16 -4.23 -5.37
N VAL A 127 5.82 -3.93 -4.12
CA VAL A 127 6.78 -3.78 -3.04
C VAL A 127 6.56 -4.93 -2.07
N THR A 128 7.59 -5.73 -1.82
CA THR A 128 7.53 -6.79 -0.82
C THR A 128 8.23 -6.30 0.43
N ALA A 129 7.53 -6.31 1.57
CA ALA A 129 8.14 -6.03 2.85
C ALA A 129 9.25 -7.04 3.12
N GLU A 130 10.41 -6.57 3.58
CA GLU A 130 11.47 -7.47 4.00
C GLU A 130 10.97 -8.28 5.21
N GLN A 131 11.29 -9.57 5.26
CA GLN A 131 11.10 -10.32 6.50
C GLN A 131 11.95 -9.63 7.55
N SER A 132 11.34 -9.05 8.59
CA SER A 132 12.11 -8.83 9.80
C SER A 132 12.52 -10.23 10.24
N SER A 133 13.80 -10.53 10.09
CA SER A 133 14.38 -11.68 10.73
C SER A 133 14.12 -11.50 12.23
N ARG A 134 13.09 -12.14 12.77
CA ARG A 134 13.13 -12.58 14.17
C ARG A 134 14.27 -13.61 14.28
N SER A 135 15.49 -13.12 14.21
CA SER A 135 16.75 -13.86 14.43
C SER A 135 17.67 -13.10 15.39
N LEU A 136 17.20 -12.03 16.05
CA LEU A 136 17.99 -11.25 17.00
C LEU A 136 17.56 -11.44 18.47
N LEU A 137 16.90 -12.55 18.80
CA LEU A 137 16.62 -12.93 20.22
C LEU A 137 16.95 -14.40 20.54
N ALA A 138 17.85 -15.06 19.79
CA ALA A 138 18.28 -16.43 20.11
C ALA A 138 19.75 -16.55 20.56
N ASN A 139 20.52 -15.44 20.62
CA ASN A 139 21.90 -15.44 21.10
C ASN A 139 22.08 -14.39 22.21
N ALA A 140 21.42 -14.61 23.35
CA ALA A 140 21.71 -13.90 24.60
C ALA A 140 21.68 -14.85 25.81
N GLU A 141 22.00 -16.12 25.60
CA GLU A 141 22.29 -17.08 26.68
C GLU A 141 23.54 -17.88 26.30
N ARG A 142 24.71 -17.29 26.56
CA ARG A 142 25.94 -18.02 26.90
C ARG A 142 26.72 -17.22 27.93
#